data_AF-A0A7W1SPV9-F1
#
_entry.id   AF-A0A7W1SPV9-F1
#
_cell.length_a   1.000
_cell.length_b   1.000
_cell.length_c   1.000
_cell.angle_alpha   90.00
_cell.angle_beta   90.00
_cell.angle_gamma   90.00
#
_symmetry.space_group_name_H-M   'P 1'
#
loop_
_entity.id
_entity.type
_entity.pdbx_description
1 polymer ?
#
loop_
_entity_poly.entity_id
_entity_poly.type
_entity_poly.pdbx_seq_one_letter_code
_entity_poly.pdbx_strand_id
1 'polypeptide(L)'
;MKTKITLLFMLVMAGIMNKAGAQGQCLTGGCMVSPSQYPPTTQTNTSSTFASISGMFAGEFAECSVTSGNTYEWSLCPTDGAVISFNDSELTLFNASNNVVLCYSNDFCGLHAKISWTATFTGTVKIQINEWTTTGCGSNSSPTDLRWRTISNITNDAAVTHIYTYGITASPFSNPSYLQARVSNVGTASISALPVTVNVTGANTYTNTQTINLPSGSSAIVTFPSFHPTT
;
A
#
# COMPACT_ATOMS: atom_id res chain seq x y z
N MET A 1 13.00 50.86 13.36
CA MET A 1 12.77 49.89 14.45
C MET A 1 12.78 48.51 13.81
N LYS A 2 13.82 47.70 14.00
CA LYS A 2 13.99 46.42 13.30
C LYS A 2 13.22 45.31 14.04
N THR A 3 12.07 44.93 13.51
CA THR A 3 11.28 43.82 14.04
C THR A 3 11.97 42.51 13.65
N LYS A 4 12.54 41.81 14.64
CA LYS A 4 13.11 40.47 14.44
C LYS A 4 11.97 39.46 14.33
N ILE A 5 11.83 38.83 13.17
CA ILE A 5 10.97 37.65 13.01
C ILE A 5 11.78 36.45 13.47
N THR A 6 11.45 35.93 14.65
CA THR A 6 12.01 34.67 15.16
C THR A 6 11.15 33.54 14.60
N LEU A 7 11.68 32.76 13.66
CA LEU A 7 11.07 31.48 13.27
C LEU A 7 11.31 30.47 14.40
N LEU A 8 10.23 30.08 15.08
CA LEU A 8 10.23 29.00 16.06
C LEU A 8 9.92 27.68 15.33
N PHE A 9 10.93 26.84 15.11
CA PHE A 9 10.71 25.45 14.71
C PHE A 9 10.26 24.66 15.94
N MET A 10 8.94 24.53 16.13
CA MET A 10 8.40 23.52 17.03
C MET A 10 8.53 22.16 16.37
N LEU A 11 9.47 21.34 16.85
CA LEU A 11 9.50 19.91 16.54
C LEU A 11 8.28 19.29 17.24
N VAL A 12 7.16 19.19 16.52
CA VAL A 12 6.07 18.33 16.93
C VAL A 12 6.59 16.91 16.81
N MET A 13 6.94 16.31 17.94
CA MET A 13 7.14 14.86 18.03
C MET A 13 5.76 14.24 17.79
N ALA A 14 5.37 14.12 16.52
CA ALA A 14 4.27 13.27 16.13
C ALA A 14 4.64 11.89 16.64
N GLY A 15 3.86 11.40 17.62
CA GLY A 15 4.00 10.04 18.12
C GLY A 15 4.12 9.13 16.90
N ILE A 16 5.18 8.33 16.87
CA ILE A 16 5.39 7.32 15.85
C ILE A 16 4.26 6.32 16.05
N MET A 17 3.08 6.59 15.49
CA MET A 17 2.15 5.54 15.17
C MET A 17 2.89 4.72 14.14
N ASN A 18 3.39 3.56 14.56
CA ASN A 18 3.90 2.55 13.65
C ASN A 18 2.79 2.34 12.62
N LYS A 19 2.90 2.96 11.44
CA LYS A 19 2.19 2.46 10.28
C LYS A 19 2.77 1.06 10.16
N ALA A 20 1.99 0.04 10.55
CA ALA A 20 2.43 -1.34 10.43
C ALA A 20 2.77 -1.51 8.94
N GLY A 21 4.07 -1.45 8.64
CA GLY A 21 4.55 -1.74 7.31
C GLY A 21 4.11 -3.15 6.95
N ALA A 22 4.08 -3.44 5.65
CA ALA A 22 3.87 -4.80 5.22
C ALA A 22 4.92 -5.71 5.90
N GLN A 23 4.45 -6.71 6.66
CA GLN A 23 5.27 -7.64 7.43
C GLN A 23 4.92 -9.07 6.99
N GLY A 24 5.92 -9.83 6.58
CA GLY A 24 5.77 -11.20 6.13
C GLY A 24 6.93 -11.60 5.23
N GLN A 25 6.98 -12.87 4.88
CA GLN A 25 7.96 -13.41 3.95
C GLN A 25 7.41 -13.46 2.53
N CYS A 26 8.34 -13.50 1.59
CA CYS A 26 8.06 -13.95 0.23
C CYS A 26 9.25 -14.72 -0.33
N LEU A 27 9.36 -15.98 0.10
CA LEU A 27 10.43 -16.88 -0.29
C LEU A 27 10.11 -17.57 -1.62
N THR A 28 11.14 -18.11 -2.27
CA THR A 28 11.00 -19.03 -3.39
C THR A 28 10.74 -20.45 -2.88
N GLY A 29 10.05 -21.28 -3.67
CA GLY A 29 9.68 -22.65 -3.29
C GLY A 29 8.22 -22.73 -2.87
N GLY A 30 7.87 -23.75 -2.08
CA GLY A 30 6.52 -23.98 -1.56
C GLY A 30 5.90 -25.27 -2.07
N CYS A 31 4.63 -25.46 -1.71
CA CYS A 31 3.92 -26.70 -1.95
C CYS A 31 3.37 -26.79 -3.37
N MET A 32 3.07 -28.01 -3.80
CA MET A 32 2.26 -28.22 -5.00
C MET A 32 0.82 -27.77 -4.70
N VAL A 33 0.16 -27.20 -5.71
CA VAL A 33 -1.23 -26.77 -5.57
C VAL A 33 -2.13 -27.98 -5.31
N SER A 34 -2.97 -27.87 -4.28
CA SER A 34 -3.99 -28.84 -3.94
C SER A 34 -5.17 -28.74 -4.90
N PRO A 35 -5.89 -29.85 -5.16
CA PRO A 35 -7.16 -29.80 -5.87
C PRO A 35 -8.34 -29.35 -4.98
N SER A 36 -8.16 -29.25 -3.64
CA SER A 36 -9.25 -28.92 -2.71
C SER A 36 -9.33 -27.42 -2.43
N GLN A 37 -10.45 -26.82 -2.80
CA GLN A 37 -10.76 -25.42 -2.50
C GLN A 37 -11.72 -25.34 -1.31
N TYR A 38 -11.33 -24.61 -0.28
CA TYR A 38 -12.23 -24.19 0.79
C TYR A 38 -11.81 -22.82 1.34
N PRO A 39 -12.75 -21.90 1.58
CA PRO A 39 -14.16 -21.95 1.16
C PRO A 39 -14.30 -21.92 -0.38
N PRO A 40 -15.44 -22.43 -0.93
CA PRO A 40 -15.64 -22.49 -2.38
C PRO A 40 -15.87 -21.11 -3.02
N THR A 41 -16.16 -20.08 -2.22
CA THR A 41 -16.33 -18.71 -2.71
C THR A 41 -15.00 -17.98 -2.75
N THR A 42 -14.77 -17.19 -3.80
CA THR A 42 -13.62 -16.29 -3.86
C THR A 42 -13.75 -15.18 -2.81
N GLN A 43 -12.73 -15.05 -1.98
CA GLN A 43 -12.65 -14.08 -0.89
C GLN A 43 -12.25 -12.70 -1.43
N THR A 44 -12.81 -11.64 -0.84
CA THR A 44 -12.45 -10.26 -1.17
C THR A 44 -12.29 -9.45 0.12
N ASN A 45 -11.17 -8.75 0.25
CA ASN A 45 -10.92 -7.84 1.35
C ASN A 45 -10.14 -6.63 0.82
N THR A 46 -10.63 -5.43 1.09
CA THR A 46 -9.97 -4.16 0.74
C THR A 46 -9.53 -3.37 1.96
N SER A 47 -9.75 -3.93 3.16
CA SER A 47 -9.43 -3.29 4.43
C SER A 47 -8.00 -3.62 4.87
N SER A 48 -7.36 -2.65 5.54
CA SER A 48 -6.09 -2.84 6.26
C SER A 48 -6.26 -3.57 7.60
N THR A 49 -7.49 -3.88 7.99
CA THR A 49 -7.79 -4.73 9.15
C THR A 49 -7.88 -6.20 8.71
N PHE A 50 -7.32 -7.11 9.53
CA PHE A 50 -7.39 -8.54 9.28
C PHE A 50 -8.84 -9.05 9.30
N ALA A 51 -9.23 -9.75 8.23
CA ALA A 51 -10.44 -10.53 8.11
C ALA A 51 -10.12 -12.03 8.21
N SER A 52 -11.12 -12.85 8.53
CA SER A 52 -11.01 -14.31 8.59
C SER A 52 -11.34 -14.97 7.26
N ILE A 53 -10.56 -15.97 6.89
CA ILE A 53 -10.98 -17.08 6.03
C ILE A 53 -11.03 -18.30 6.94
N SER A 54 -12.23 -18.67 7.39
CA SER A 54 -12.42 -19.63 8.48
C SER A 54 -12.66 -21.06 7.99
N GLY A 55 -12.23 -22.03 8.80
CA GLY A 55 -12.55 -23.45 8.62
C GLY A 55 -11.76 -24.19 7.56
N MET A 56 -10.62 -23.66 7.11
CA MET A 56 -9.75 -24.33 6.14
C MET A 56 -9.00 -25.50 6.81
N PHE A 57 -8.80 -26.61 6.09
CA PHE A 57 -7.88 -27.67 6.52
C PHE A 57 -6.50 -27.53 5.87
N ALA A 58 -5.45 -28.03 6.53
CA ALA A 58 -4.14 -28.11 5.88
C ALA A 58 -4.25 -28.99 4.62
N GLY A 59 -3.65 -28.53 3.53
CA GLY A 59 -3.82 -29.13 2.20
C GLY A 59 -4.98 -28.53 1.41
N GLU A 60 -5.63 -27.46 1.87
CA GLU A 60 -6.67 -26.74 1.11
C GLU A 60 -6.22 -25.33 0.72
N PHE A 61 -6.80 -24.80 -0.34
CA PHE A 61 -6.61 -23.41 -0.75
C PHE A 61 -7.92 -22.61 -0.72
N ALA A 62 -7.79 -21.32 -0.44
CA ALA A 62 -8.84 -20.34 -0.67
C ALA A 62 -8.46 -19.48 -1.88
N GLU A 63 -9.45 -19.09 -2.66
CA GLU A 63 -9.24 -18.08 -3.71
C GLU A 63 -9.44 -16.68 -3.13
N CYS A 64 -8.57 -15.75 -3.49
CA CYS A 64 -8.64 -14.34 -3.08
C CYS A 64 -8.56 -13.43 -4.29
N SER A 65 -9.42 -12.41 -4.36
CA SER A 65 -9.32 -11.35 -5.36
C SER A 65 -8.20 -10.38 -5.00
N VAL A 66 -7.38 -10.04 -6.00
CA VAL A 66 -6.25 -9.12 -5.86
C VAL A 66 -6.30 -8.02 -6.92
N THR A 67 -5.86 -6.83 -6.55
CA THR A 67 -5.74 -5.68 -7.45
C THR A 67 -4.27 -5.30 -7.57
N SER A 68 -3.82 -5.12 -8.80
CA SER A 68 -2.43 -4.75 -9.09
C SER A 68 -1.99 -3.53 -8.27
N GLY A 69 -0.78 -3.61 -7.74
CA GLY A 69 -0.15 -2.58 -6.92
C GLY A 69 -0.50 -2.64 -5.44
N ASN A 70 -1.59 -3.29 -5.00
CA ASN A 70 -1.85 -3.47 -3.56
C ASN A 70 -0.93 -4.52 -2.94
N THR A 71 -0.58 -4.33 -1.66
CA THR A 71 0.10 -5.36 -0.88
C THR A 71 -0.91 -6.14 -0.06
N TYR A 72 -0.85 -7.46 -0.14
CA TYR A 72 -1.72 -8.37 0.60
C TYR A 72 -0.89 -9.13 1.62
N GLU A 73 -1.48 -9.33 2.80
CA GLU A 73 -0.92 -10.20 3.82
C GLU A 73 -1.87 -11.34 4.13
N TRP A 74 -1.32 -12.55 4.19
CA TRP A 74 -2.00 -13.74 4.71
C TRP A 74 -1.18 -14.26 5.88
N SER A 75 -1.82 -14.48 7.01
CA SER A 75 -1.15 -14.72 8.29
C SER A 75 -1.81 -15.87 9.03
N LEU A 76 -0.99 -16.86 9.37
CA LEU A 76 -1.29 -17.85 10.39
C LEU A 76 -0.64 -17.45 11.72
N CYS A 77 -0.22 -16.19 11.92
CA CYS A 77 0.29 -15.77 13.22
C CYS A 77 -0.84 -15.61 14.24
N PRO A 78 -0.75 -16.23 15.43
CA PRO A 78 -1.72 -16.03 16.50
C PRO A 78 -1.83 -14.56 16.94
N THR A 79 -0.74 -13.79 16.84
CA THR A 79 -0.73 -12.34 17.14
C THR A 79 -1.58 -11.51 16.18
N ASP A 80 -1.80 -12.00 14.95
CA ASP A 80 -2.69 -11.39 13.96
C ASP A 80 -4.13 -11.91 14.08
N GLY A 81 -4.39 -12.81 15.04
CA GLY A 81 -5.70 -13.37 15.37
C GLY A 81 -6.02 -14.71 14.69
N ALA A 82 -5.05 -15.36 14.04
CA ALA A 82 -5.25 -16.69 13.44
C ALA A 82 -5.61 -17.74 14.50
N VAL A 83 -6.47 -18.69 14.15
CA VAL A 83 -6.81 -19.85 15.00
C VAL A 83 -6.34 -21.09 14.26
N ILE A 84 -5.32 -21.75 14.78
CA ILE A 84 -4.63 -22.85 14.10
C ILE A 84 -4.80 -24.10 14.94
N SER A 85 -5.08 -25.23 14.29
CA SER A 85 -5.29 -26.51 14.96
C SER A 85 -4.08 -27.45 14.91
N PHE A 86 -2.94 -26.96 14.40
CA PHE A 86 -1.69 -27.70 14.25
C PHE A 86 -0.49 -26.80 14.59
N ASN A 87 0.66 -27.42 14.88
CA ASN A 87 1.77 -26.75 15.53
C ASN A 87 2.67 -25.96 14.58
N ASP A 88 2.78 -26.39 13.32
CA ASP A 88 3.76 -25.84 12.38
C ASP A 88 3.12 -25.62 11.02
N SER A 89 3.11 -24.37 10.55
CA SER A 89 2.31 -23.95 9.40
C SER A 89 3.10 -23.34 8.26
N GLU A 90 2.69 -23.71 7.06
CA GLU A 90 3.24 -23.25 5.79
C GLU A 90 2.17 -22.56 4.96
N LEU A 91 2.56 -21.51 4.24
CA LEU A 91 1.71 -20.81 3.28
C LEU A 91 2.35 -20.81 1.91
N THR A 92 1.58 -21.19 0.88
CA THR A 92 1.98 -21.04 -0.52
C THR A 92 0.93 -20.23 -1.28
N LEU A 93 1.37 -19.16 -1.94
CA LEU A 93 0.55 -18.31 -2.78
C LEU A 93 0.79 -18.66 -4.26
N PHE A 94 -0.28 -18.88 -5.02
CA PHE A 94 -0.22 -19.19 -6.44
C PHE A 94 -1.00 -18.18 -7.27
N ASN A 95 -0.58 -17.99 -8.52
CA ASN A 95 -1.44 -17.40 -9.53
C ASN A 95 -2.56 -18.41 -9.89
N ALA A 96 -3.82 -18.00 -9.79
CA ALA A 96 -4.94 -18.92 -9.96
C ALA A 96 -5.10 -19.44 -11.40
N SER A 97 -4.62 -18.71 -12.41
CA SER A 97 -4.80 -19.05 -13.82
C SER A 97 -3.81 -20.10 -14.33
N ASN A 98 -2.63 -20.19 -13.75
CA ASN A 98 -1.55 -21.08 -14.22
C ASN A 98 -0.88 -21.89 -13.11
N ASN A 99 -1.33 -21.75 -11.85
CA ASN A 99 -0.79 -22.42 -10.67
C ASN A 99 0.71 -22.19 -10.43
N VAL A 100 1.30 -21.14 -11.01
CA VAL A 100 2.68 -20.75 -10.71
C VAL A 100 2.75 -20.20 -9.31
N VAL A 101 3.74 -20.66 -8.53
CA VAL A 101 4.00 -20.14 -7.19
C VAL A 101 4.48 -18.69 -7.29
N LEU A 102 3.84 -17.81 -6.54
CA LEU A 102 4.17 -16.38 -6.44
C LEU A 102 4.98 -16.08 -5.18
N CYS A 103 4.71 -16.81 -4.09
CA CYS A 103 5.23 -16.48 -2.77
C CYS A 103 5.09 -17.68 -1.83
N TYR A 104 6.09 -17.92 -0.98
CA TYR A 104 6.05 -18.93 0.07
C TYR A 104 6.50 -18.35 1.42
N SER A 105 5.95 -18.88 2.51
CA SER A 105 6.37 -18.55 3.87
C SER A 105 6.32 -19.78 4.77
N ASN A 106 7.32 -19.89 5.63
CA ASN A 106 7.40 -20.82 6.74
C ASN A 106 8.12 -20.15 7.93
N ASP A 107 7.77 -20.53 9.16
CA ASP A 107 8.44 -20.11 10.39
C ASP A 107 8.62 -18.58 10.55
N PHE A 108 7.61 -17.78 10.21
CA PHE A 108 7.71 -16.32 10.30
C PHE A 108 7.58 -15.80 11.74
N CYS A 109 6.57 -16.27 12.47
CA CYS A 109 6.23 -15.80 13.81
C CYS A 109 6.30 -16.94 14.84
N GLY A 110 7.47 -17.56 14.91
CA GLY A 110 7.65 -18.86 15.55
C GLY A 110 7.44 -19.95 14.51
N LEU A 111 6.63 -20.97 14.81
CA LEU A 111 6.32 -22.09 13.91
C LEU A 111 5.19 -21.77 12.91
N HIS A 112 4.92 -20.49 12.63
CA HIS A 112 3.75 -20.11 11.86
C HIS A 112 4.10 -19.15 10.73
N ALA A 113 3.49 -19.40 9.57
CA ALA A 113 3.75 -18.67 8.34
C ALA A 113 2.96 -17.36 8.24
N LYS A 114 3.58 -16.39 7.55
CA LYS A 114 2.95 -15.14 7.13
C LYS A 114 3.53 -14.67 5.81
N ILE A 115 2.67 -14.55 4.81
CA ILE A 115 3.02 -14.00 3.50
C ILE A 115 2.77 -12.49 3.49
N SER A 116 3.69 -11.76 2.86
CA SER A 116 3.47 -10.39 2.42
C SER A 116 3.85 -10.27 0.94
N TRP A 117 2.87 -9.96 0.09
CA TRP A 117 3.06 -9.95 -1.36
C TRP A 117 2.37 -8.75 -2.01
N THR A 118 3.11 -8.03 -2.85
CA THR A 118 2.56 -6.94 -3.68
C THR A 118 2.07 -7.50 -5.00
N ALA A 119 0.79 -7.30 -5.28
CA ALA A 119 0.16 -7.82 -6.48
C ALA A 119 0.74 -7.16 -7.73
N THR A 120 1.19 -7.99 -8.68
CA THR A 120 1.71 -7.54 -9.99
C THR A 120 0.64 -7.55 -11.09
N PHE A 121 -0.56 -8.05 -10.77
CA PHE A 121 -1.71 -8.14 -11.66
C PHE A 121 -3.02 -7.99 -10.88
N THR A 122 -4.09 -7.69 -11.61
CA THR A 122 -5.46 -7.73 -11.08
C THR A 122 -6.10 -9.04 -11.50
N GLY A 123 -6.68 -9.79 -10.56
CA GLY A 123 -7.25 -11.11 -10.81
C GLY A 123 -7.42 -11.93 -9.54
N THR A 124 -7.23 -13.23 -9.63
CA THR A 124 -7.39 -14.17 -8.51
C THR A 124 -6.06 -14.86 -8.20
N VAL A 125 -5.80 -15.06 -6.92
CA VAL A 125 -4.72 -15.90 -6.39
C VAL A 125 -5.30 -17.03 -5.56
N LYS A 126 -4.54 -18.11 -5.41
CA LYS A 126 -4.84 -19.21 -4.48
C LYS A 126 -3.89 -19.09 -3.30
N ILE A 127 -4.43 -18.99 -2.09
CA ILE A 127 -3.64 -19.09 -0.85
C ILE A 127 -3.88 -20.47 -0.25
N GLN A 128 -2.85 -21.30 -0.24
CA GLN A 128 -2.90 -22.65 0.31
C GLN A 128 -2.26 -22.69 1.68
N ILE A 129 -2.94 -23.36 2.61
CA ILE A 129 -2.41 -23.67 3.93
C ILE A 129 -1.90 -25.10 3.94
N ASN A 130 -0.75 -25.33 4.57
CA ASN A 130 -0.22 -26.67 4.80
C ASN A 130 0.33 -26.77 6.23
N GLU A 131 0.39 -27.99 6.73
CA GLU A 131 1.08 -28.31 7.97
C GLU A 131 2.49 -28.79 7.63
N TRP A 132 3.49 -28.29 8.35
CA TRP A 132 4.83 -28.82 8.21
C TRP A 132 4.89 -30.22 8.83
N THR A 133 5.32 -31.18 8.02
CA THR A 133 5.63 -32.55 8.46
C THR A 133 7.11 -32.85 8.21
N THR A 134 7.54 -34.09 8.34
CA THR A 134 8.95 -34.47 8.09
C THR A 134 9.46 -34.10 6.69
N THR A 135 8.57 -33.93 5.70
CA THR A 135 8.90 -33.54 4.32
C THR A 135 8.23 -32.23 3.88
N GLY A 136 7.60 -31.50 4.80
CA GLY A 136 6.76 -30.34 4.48
C GLY A 136 5.46 -30.69 3.73
N CYS A 137 4.63 -29.68 3.48
CA CYS A 137 3.42 -29.74 2.66
C CYS A 137 2.39 -30.79 3.09
N GLY A 138 2.29 -31.04 4.39
CA GLY A 138 1.32 -31.96 4.97
C GLY A 138 -0.11 -31.44 4.86
N SER A 139 -1.04 -32.37 5.01
CA SER A 139 -2.48 -32.11 5.11
C SER A 139 -3.03 -32.65 6.43
N ASN A 140 -4.19 -32.13 6.84
CA ASN A 140 -4.91 -32.61 8.00
C ASN A 140 -6.43 -32.45 7.80
N SER A 141 -7.19 -32.70 8.85
CA SER A 141 -8.65 -32.58 8.87
C SER A 141 -9.12 -31.74 10.06
N SER A 142 -8.32 -30.77 10.46
CA SER A 142 -8.60 -29.91 11.61
C SER A 142 -8.76 -28.46 11.14
N PRO A 143 -9.88 -27.80 11.49
CA PRO A 143 -10.19 -26.48 10.95
C PRO A 143 -9.19 -25.44 11.46
N THR A 144 -8.82 -24.53 10.57
CA THR A 144 -7.92 -23.41 10.80
C THR A 144 -8.51 -22.14 10.19
N ASP A 145 -8.39 -21.04 10.91
CA ASP A 145 -8.81 -19.72 10.49
C ASP A 145 -7.59 -18.91 10.08
N LEU A 146 -7.44 -18.74 8.76
CA LEU A 146 -6.42 -17.89 8.17
C LEU A 146 -6.84 -16.42 8.29
N ARG A 147 -5.91 -15.54 8.68
CA ARG A 147 -6.16 -14.10 8.67
C ARG A 147 -5.59 -13.48 7.41
N TRP A 148 -6.31 -12.54 6.83
CA TRP A 148 -5.76 -11.78 5.70
C TRP A 148 -6.25 -10.34 5.66
N ARG A 149 -5.42 -9.47 5.10
CA ARG A 149 -5.73 -8.05 4.93
C ARG A 149 -5.09 -7.49 3.66
N THR A 150 -5.57 -6.32 3.29
CA THR A 150 -5.05 -5.56 2.16
C THR A 150 -4.47 -4.25 2.67
N ILE A 151 -3.18 -4.09 2.47
CA ILE A 151 -2.49 -2.82 2.64
C ILE A 151 -2.54 -2.15 1.27
N SER A 152 -3.57 -1.33 1.08
CA SER A 152 -3.69 -0.54 -0.14
C SER A 152 -2.46 0.34 -0.30
N ASN A 153 -1.73 0.14 -1.38
CA ASN A 153 -0.86 1.17 -1.92
C ASN A 153 -1.80 2.10 -2.68
N ILE A 154 -2.43 2.97 -1.89
CA ILE A 154 -3.41 4.00 -2.20
C ILE A 154 -3.70 4.20 -3.69
N THR A 155 -4.89 3.81 -4.13
CA THR A 155 -5.34 3.86 -5.52
C THR A 155 -5.32 5.27 -6.11
N ASN A 156 -5.70 6.28 -5.34
CA ASN A 156 -5.68 7.69 -5.73
C ASN A 156 -4.85 8.48 -4.73
N ASP A 157 -3.54 8.53 -4.95
CA ASP A 157 -2.66 9.37 -4.15
C ASP A 157 -1.77 10.22 -5.04
N ALA A 158 -1.72 11.50 -4.72
CA ALA A 158 -0.92 12.46 -5.44
C ALA A 158 -0.11 13.27 -4.44
N ALA A 159 1.18 13.39 -4.71
CA ALA A 159 2.12 14.12 -3.86
C ALA A 159 2.69 15.32 -4.61
N VAL A 160 2.80 16.46 -3.91
CA VAL A 160 3.65 17.56 -4.37
C VAL A 160 5.10 17.18 -4.06
N THR A 161 5.90 17.00 -5.10
CA THR A 161 7.30 16.56 -4.96
C THR A 161 8.28 17.72 -4.96
N HIS A 162 7.97 18.78 -5.69
CA HIS A 162 8.81 19.98 -5.82
C HIS A 162 7.94 21.22 -5.98
N ILE A 163 8.46 22.35 -5.50
CA ILE A 163 7.92 23.69 -5.73
C ILE A 163 9.01 24.51 -6.39
N TYR A 164 8.70 25.14 -7.52
CA TYR A 164 9.60 26.05 -8.22
C TYR A 164 9.05 27.46 -8.10
N THR A 165 9.88 28.36 -7.57
CA THR A 165 9.56 29.77 -7.42
C THR A 165 10.84 30.59 -7.57
N TYR A 166 10.70 31.83 -8.03
CA TYR A 166 11.78 32.80 -7.94
C TYR A 166 11.85 33.32 -6.49
N GLY A 167 13.02 33.22 -5.85
CA GLY A 167 13.19 33.60 -4.45
C GLY A 167 13.01 35.11 -4.20
N ILE A 168 13.92 35.93 -4.73
CA ILE A 168 13.84 37.39 -4.68
C ILE A 168 14.19 37.94 -6.07
N THR A 169 13.40 38.89 -6.55
CA THR A 169 13.62 39.54 -7.85
C THR A 169 13.44 41.04 -7.69
N ALA A 170 14.23 41.83 -8.41
CA ALA A 170 14.08 43.29 -8.41
C ALA A 170 12.80 43.67 -9.17
N SER A 171 12.05 44.64 -8.63
CA SER A 171 10.71 45.08 -9.09
C SER A 171 10.52 45.31 -10.61
N PRO A 172 11.51 45.72 -11.43
CA PRO A 172 11.28 45.83 -12.87
C PRO A 172 11.48 44.51 -13.65
N PHE A 173 12.11 43.48 -13.05
CA PHE A 173 12.46 42.22 -13.72
C PHE A 173 11.68 41.00 -13.22
N SER A 174 10.76 41.19 -12.27
CA SER A 174 9.94 40.11 -11.70
C SER A 174 8.73 39.74 -12.57
N ASN A 175 8.69 40.18 -13.83
CA ASN A 175 7.50 40.02 -14.68
C ASN A 175 7.84 39.28 -15.99
N PRO A 176 7.21 38.12 -16.27
CA PRO A 176 6.29 37.35 -15.41
C PRO A 176 7.01 36.41 -14.43
N SER A 177 6.62 36.42 -13.15
CA SER A 177 7.02 35.42 -12.16
C SER A 177 5.92 34.37 -11.97
N TYR A 178 6.23 33.13 -12.38
CA TYR A 178 5.32 31.99 -12.23
C TYR A 178 5.68 31.18 -10.98
N LEU A 179 4.64 30.71 -10.28
CA LEU A 179 4.76 29.64 -9.30
C LEU A 179 4.49 28.33 -10.01
N GLN A 180 5.32 27.32 -9.79
CA GLN A 180 5.09 25.99 -10.33
C GLN A 180 5.24 24.92 -9.25
N ALA A 181 4.50 23.83 -9.41
CA ALA A 181 4.63 22.65 -8.55
C ALA A 181 4.69 21.39 -9.41
N ARG A 182 5.60 20.47 -9.06
CA ARG A 182 5.63 19.13 -9.64
C ARG A 182 4.76 18.21 -8.79
N VAL A 183 3.63 17.78 -9.35
CA VAL A 183 2.70 16.86 -8.70
C VAL A 183 2.85 15.48 -9.32
N SER A 184 3.05 14.45 -8.50
CA SER A 184 3.23 13.07 -8.92
C SER A 184 2.06 12.22 -8.45
N ASN A 185 1.53 11.37 -9.32
CA ASN A 185 0.63 10.30 -8.92
C ASN A 185 1.47 9.16 -8.36
N VAL A 186 1.42 9.02 -7.04
CA VAL A 186 2.08 7.95 -6.29
C VAL A 186 1.13 6.79 -6.02
N GLY A 187 -0.14 6.93 -6.42
CA GLY A 187 -1.12 5.87 -6.42
C GLY A 187 -1.13 5.05 -7.70
N THR A 188 -1.98 4.02 -7.69
CA THR A 188 -2.01 2.98 -8.72
C THR A 188 -3.06 3.21 -9.81
N ALA A 189 -4.07 4.08 -9.58
CA ALA A 189 -5.05 4.47 -10.59
C ALA A 189 -4.77 5.86 -11.17
N SER A 190 -5.24 6.09 -12.39
CA SER A 190 -5.23 7.41 -13.00
C SER A 190 -6.17 8.35 -12.23
N ILE A 191 -5.66 9.51 -11.82
CA ILE A 191 -6.41 10.55 -11.13
C ILE A 191 -6.86 11.58 -12.15
N SER A 192 -8.18 11.70 -12.36
CA SER A 192 -8.77 12.72 -13.23
C SER A 192 -9.23 13.92 -12.41
N ALA A 193 -9.11 15.12 -12.99
CA ALA A 193 -9.60 16.37 -12.43
C ALA A 193 -9.12 16.65 -10.99
N LEU A 194 -7.85 16.35 -10.69
CA LEU A 194 -7.23 16.64 -9.39
C LEU A 194 -7.10 18.17 -9.21
N PRO A 195 -7.78 18.78 -8.22
CA PRO A 195 -7.56 20.19 -7.90
C PRO A 195 -6.23 20.35 -7.14
N VAL A 196 -5.36 21.21 -7.65
CA VAL A 196 -4.08 21.59 -7.04
C VAL A 196 -4.17 23.07 -6.69
N THR A 197 -4.13 23.39 -5.40
CA THR A 197 -4.30 24.76 -4.90
C THR A 197 -2.98 25.27 -4.32
N VAL A 198 -2.59 26.47 -4.73
CA VAL A 198 -1.54 27.26 -4.06
C VAL A 198 -2.18 28.33 -3.20
N ASN A 199 -1.69 28.47 -1.96
CA ASN A 199 -2.10 29.49 -1.01
C ASN A 199 -0.85 30.18 -0.46
N VAL A 200 -0.67 31.46 -0.79
CA VAL A 200 0.34 32.35 -0.23
C VAL A 200 -0.33 33.24 0.80
N THR A 201 0.24 33.30 2.00
CA THR A 201 -0.27 34.08 3.14
C THR A 201 0.83 35.01 3.67
N GLY A 202 0.44 36.07 4.40
CA GLY A 202 1.37 37.04 4.98
C GLY A 202 1.09 38.46 4.51
N ALA A 203 2.15 39.26 4.32
CA ALA A 203 2.02 40.66 3.87
C ALA A 203 1.39 40.79 2.47
N ASN A 204 1.58 39.77 1.63
CA ASN A 204 0.89 39.62 0.36
C ASN A 204 0.13 38.29 0.38
N THR A 205 -1.10 38.29 -0.14
CA THR A 205 -1.97 37.11 -0.20
C THR A 205 -2.23 36.72 -1.65
N TYR A 206 -2.19 35.42 -1.95
CA TYR A 206 -2.51 34.89 -3.28
C TYR A 206 -3.06 33.47 -3.17
N THR A 207 -4.18 33.21 -3.85
CA THR A 207 -4.78 31.88 -3.93
C THR A 207 -5.13 31.58 -5.38
N ASN A 208 -4.72 30.41 -5.85
CA ASN A 208 -5.13 29.91 -7.15
C ASN A 208 -5.24 28.39 -7.14
N THR A 209 -6.24 27.86 -7.85
CA THR A 209 -6.42 26.43 -8.04
C THR A 209 -6.34 26.11 -9.53
N GLN A 210 -5.55 25.09 -9.86
CA GLN A 210 -5.48 24.50 -11.19
C GLN A 210 -5.97 23.06 -11.11
N THR A 211 -6.54 22.56 -12.20
CA THR A 211 -7.03 21.18 -12.27
C THR A 211 -6.16 20.39 -13.25
N ILE A 212 -5.69 19.22 -12.84
CA ILE A 212 -4.84 18.36 -13.68
C ILE A 212 -5.36 16.93 -13.76
N ASN A 213 -5.00 16.25 -14.84
CA ASN A 213 -5.14 14.80 -14.97
C ASN A 213 -3.76 14.17 -14.79
N LEU A 214 -3.68 13.14 -13.96
CA LEU A 214 -2.44 12.41 -13.68
C LEU A 214 -2.68 10.91 -13.91
N PRO A 215 -2.21 10.35 -15.03
CA PRO A 215 -2.15 8.90 -15.20
C PRO A 215 -1.34 8.23 -14.07
N SER A 216 -1.59 6.94 -13.82
CA SER A 216 -0.84 6.16 -12.83
C SER A 216 0.68 6.28 -13.05
N GLY A 217 1.43 6.47 -11.96
CA GLY A 217 2.89 6.63 -11.95
C GLY A 217 3.45 7.87 -12.66
N SER A 218 2.58 8.76 -13.17
CA SER A 218 3.00 9.94 -13.94
C SER A 218 3.18 11.18 -13.06
N SER A 219 3.76 12.22 -13.62
CA SER A 219 3.89 13.52 -12.95
C SER A 219 3.57 14.66 -13.91
N ALA A 220 3.02 15.75 -13.38
CA ALA A 220 2.75 16.96 -14.13
C ALA A 220 3.38 18.18 -13.44
N ILE A 221 3.80 19.15 -14.24
CA ILE A 221 4.14 20.48 -13.74
C ILE A 221 2.88 21.33 -13.83
N VAL A 222 2.39 21.76 -12.67
CA VAL A 222 1.30 22.72 -12.55
C VAL A 222 1.91 24.11 -12.56
N THR A 223 1.47 24.95 -13.49
CA THR A 223 1.88 26.37 -13.55
C THR A 223 0.72 27.23 -13.11
N PHE A 224 0.93 28.03 -12.07
CA PHE A 224 -0.05 28.99 -11.58
C PHE A 224 0.12 30.35 -12.28
N PRO A 225 -0.95 31.13 -12.45
CA PRO A 225 -0.89 32.50 -12.97
C PRO A 225 0.08 33.37 -12.19
N SER A 226 0.58 34.44 -12.82
CA SER A 226 1.60 35.29 -12.19
C SER A 226 1.13 35.85 -10.84
N PHE A 227 2.02 35.77 -9.86
CA PHE A 227 1.86 36.39 -8.56
C PHE A 227 2.54 37.76 -8.58
N HIS A 228 1.80 38.82 -8.30
CA HIS A 228 2.33 40.18 -8.20
C HIS A 228 2.06 40.73 -6.78
N PRO A 229 3.09 40.88 -5.94
CA PRO A 229 2.95 41.62 -4.70
C PRO A 229 2.60 43.08 -5.03
N THR A 230 1.54 43.62 -4.43
CA THR A 230 1.03 44.98 -4.74
C THR A 230 1.64 46.07 -3.86
N THR A 231 2.57 45.72 -2.97
CA THR A 231 3.24 46.64 -2.03
C THR A 231 4.71 46.34 -1.89
#